data_AF-A0A7J9KHC6-F1
#
_entry.id   AF-A0A7J9KHC6-F1
#
_cell.length_a   1.000
_cell.length_b   1.000
_cell.length_c   1.000
_cell.angle_alpha   90.00
_cell.angle_beta   90.00
_cell.angle_gamma   90.00
#
_symmetry.space_group_name_H-M   'P 1'
#
loop_
_entity.id
_entity.type
_entity.pdbx_description
1 polymer ?
#
loop_
_entity_poly.entity_id
_entity_poly.type
_entity_poly.pdbx_seq_one_letter_code
_entity_poly.pdbx_strand_id
1 'polypeptide(L)'
;MCSISVDNASYNDSAVTMLKDSLSFYKRLPLNDKLFHVRCCAHILNLLVHDGLSEIENVIDNVRASVKHITTSTMRLTMFSDIVKQLQLPNKSLYELYKEHVDENATANVGTSMENDVHESGVSNASTTSRIGKRKVMTGRSKAERYIRSVDTVDN
;
A
#
# COMPACT_ATOMS: atom_id res chain seq x y z
N MET A 1 -10.89 0.10 29.83
CA MET A 1 -9.72 0.38 28.98
C MET A 1 -10.04 1.62 28.16
N CYS A 2 -9.17 2.64 28.16
CA CYS A 2 -9.31 3.81 27.31
C CYS A 2 -8.26 3.68 26.20
N SER A 3 -8.68 3.71 24.93
CA SER A 3 -7.76 3.69 23.81
C SER A 3 -8.04 4.85 22.87
N ILE A 4 -7.00 5.56 22.50
CA ILE A 4 -7.06 6.63 21.51
C ILE A 4 -6.17 6.26 20.32
N SER A 5 -6.63 6.60 19.12
CA SER A 5 -5.84 6.46 17.91
C SER A 5 -5.42 7.84 17.43
N VAL A 6 -4.14 8.01 17.19
CA VAL A 6 -3.55 9.21 16.60
C VAL A 6 -2.88 8.81 15.28
N ASP A 7 -2.64 9.78 14.41
CA ASP A 7 -1.92 9.54 13.15
C ASP A 7 -0.47 9.14 13.41
N ASN A 8 0.22 9.84 14.32
CA ASN A 8 1.57 9.54 14.76
C ASN A 8 1.70 9.66 16.28
N ALA A 9 1.95 8.54 16.96
CA ALA A 9 2.03 8.50 18.42
C ALA A 9 3.17 9.36 18.98
N SER A 10 4.34 9.37 18.32
CA SER A 10 5.48 10.14 18.81
C SER A 10 5.32 11.64 18.61
N TYR A 11 4.71 12.06 17.50
CA TYR A 11 4.47 13.48 17.21
C TYR A 11 3.41 14.10 18.14
N ASN A 12 2.45 13.29 18.58
CA ASN A 12 1.33 13.75 19.41
C ASN A 12 1.56 13.54 20.92
N ASP A 13 2.76 13.16 21.37
CA ASP A 13 3.02 12.75 22.76
C ASP A 13 2.62 13.83 23.78
N SER A 14 2.90 15.10 23.49
CA SER A 14 2.48 16.23 24.34
C SER A 14 0.96 16.38 24.44
N ALA A 15 0.25 16.30 23.32
CA ALA A 15 -1.21 16.41 23.30
C ALA A 15 -1.86 15.23 24.01
N VAL A 16 -1.35 14.02 23.77
CA VAL A 16 -1.76 12.79 24.42
C VAL A 16 -1.54 12.86 25.94
N THR A 17 -0.40 13.39 26.39
CA THR A 17 -0.09 13.56 27.81
C THR A 17 -1.07 14.54 28.46
N MET A 18 -1.31 15.70 27.84
CA MET A 18 -2.31 16.66 28.33
C MET A 18 -3.72 16.06 28.41
N LEU A 19 -4.12 15.29 27.40
CA LEU A 19 -5.41 14.59 27.40
C LEU A 19 -5.49 13.55 28.52
N LYS A 20 -4.42 12.77 28.73
CA LYS A 20 -4.34 11.80 29.82
C LYS A 20 -4.50 12.49 31.16
N ASP A 21 -3.72 13.53 31.42
CA ASP A 21 -3.74 14.28 32.68
C ASP A 21 -5.12 14.89 32.96
N SER A 22 -5.76 15.45 31.93
CA SER A 22 -7.12 15.97 32.01
C SER A 22 -8.11 14.87 32.40
N LEU A 23 -8.09 13.73 31.71
CA LEU A 23 -8.96 12.60 32.00
C LEU A 23 -8.72 12.00 33.39
N SER A 24 -7.46 11.93 33.83
CA SER A 24 -7.05 11.51 35.17
C SER A 24 -7.60 12.44 36.24
N PHE A 25 -7.47 13.76 36.04
CA PHE A 25 -7.98 14.79 36.95
C PHE A 25 -9.49 14.65 37.17
N TYR A 26 -10.25 14.41 36.10
CA TYR A 26 -11.69 14.17 36.17
C TYR A 26 -12.07 12.74 36.61
N LYS A 27 -11.11 11.89 37.01
CA LYS A 27 -11.31 10.49 37.39
C LYS A 27 -12.06 9.68 36.33
N ARG A 28 -11.81 9.98 35.05
CA ARG A 28 -12.43 9.31 33.90
C ARG A 28 -11.62 8.11 33.39
N LEU A 29 -10.43 7.88 33.94
CA LEU A 29 -9.59 6.75 33.60
C LEU A 29 -9.70 5.64 34.67
N PRO A 30 -9.89 4.37 34.26
CA PRO A 30 -9.92 3.26 35.18
C PRO A 30 -8.51 2.87 35.64
N LEU A 31 -8.43 2.25 36.82
CA LEU A 31 -7.22 1.59 37.33
C LEU A 31 -6.00 2.52 37.48
N ASN A 32 -6.24 3.79 37.88
CA ASN A 32 -5.22 4.83 38.01
C ASN A 32 -4.39 4.97 36.71
N ASP A 33 -5.11 5.10 35.60
CA ASP A 33 -4.56 5.42 34.27
C ASP A 33 -3.71 4.32 33.62
N LYS A 34 -3.54 3.18 34.29
CA LYS A 34 -2.78 2.02 33.80
C LYS A 34 -3.37 1.41 32.53
N LEU A 35 -4.63 1.71 32.23
CA LEU A 35 -5.35 1.20 31.05
C LEU A 35 -5.58 2.26 29.97
N PHE A 36 -4.77 3.32 29.95
CA PHE A 36 -4.76 4.33 28.89
C PHE A 36 -3.75 3.94 27.81
N HIS A 37 -4.23 3.61 26.61
CA HIS A 37 -3.42 3.16 25.50
C HIS A 37 -3.51 4.10 24.30
N VAL A 38 -2.36 4.44 23.74
CA VAL A 38 -2.25 5.23 22.52
C VAL A 38 -1.83 4.29 21.42
N ARG A 39 -2.58 4.27 20.31
CA ARG A 39 -2.21 3.54 19.10
C ARG A 39 -2.01 4.54 17.97
N CYS A 40 -1.18 4.18 17.00
CA CYS A 40 -1.14 4.90 15.73
C CYS A 40 -1.60 3.98 14.59
N CYS A 41 -2.18 4.58 13.55
CA CYS A 41 -2.67 3.83 12.39
C CYS A 41 -1.54 3.02 11.73
N ALA A 42 -0.34 3.59 11.64
CA ALA A 42 0.83 2.89 11.13
C ALA A 42 1.16 1.62 11.95
N HIS A 43 1.07 1.69 13.28
CA HIS A 43 1.30 0.54 14.15
C HIS A 43 0.21 -0.52 13.99
N ILE A 44 -1.06 -0.11 13.91
CA ILE A 44 -2.18 -1.05 13.66
C ILE A 44 -2.01 -1.75 12.32
N LEU A 45 -1.68 -1.02 11.26
CA LEU A 45 -1.39 -1.58 9.95
C LEU A 45 -0.21 -2.54 9.99
N ASN A 46 0.87 -2.20 10.70
CA ASN A 46 2.01 -3.10 10.86
C ASN A 46 1.62 -4.42 11.53
N LEU A 47 0.76 -4.38 12.56
CA LEU A 47 0.25 -5.61 13.20
C LEU A 47 -0.58 -6.45 12.23
N LEU A 48 -1.51 -5.84 11.49
CA LEU A 48 -2.34 -6.55 10.51
C LEU A 48 -1.51 -7.15 9.36
N VAL A 49 -0.53 -6.39 8.85
CA VAL A 49 0.37 -6.86 7.80
C VAL A 49 1.22 -8.00 8.33
N HIS A 50 1.78 -7.89 9.52
CA HIS A 50 2.59 -8.96 10.10
C HIS A 50 1.77 -10.24 10.32
N ASP A 51 0.56 -10.13 10.87
CA ASP A 51 -0.35 -11.25 11.08
C ASP A 51 -0.70 -11.96 9.76
N GLY A 52 -1.06 -11.18 8.73
CA GLY A 52 -1.32 -11.73 7.40
C GLY A 52 -0.07 -12.36 6.75
N LEU A 53 1.12 -11.81 6.99
CA LEU A 53 2.37 -12.37 6.47
C LEU A 53 2.79 -13.64 7.19
N SER A 54 2.52 -13.79 8.49
CA SER A 54 2.85 -15.02 9.23
C SER A 54 2.10 -16.24 8.70
N GLU A 55 0.87 -16.07 8.22
CA GLU A 55 0.09 -17.17 7.62
C GLU A 55 0.75 -17.75 6.35
N ILE A 56 1.55 -16.96 5.65
CA ILE A 56 2.22 -17.35 4.40
C ILE A 56 3.74 -17.40 4.50
N GLU A 57 4.30 -17.30 5.71
CA GLU A 57 5.74 -17.23 5.97
C GLU A 57 6.50 -18.40 5.33
N ASN A 58 6.01 -19.62 5.51
CA ASN A 58 6.59 -20.83 4.93
C ASN A 58 6.65 -20.76 3.38
N VAL A 59 5.63 -20.19 2.74
CA VAL A 59 5.60 -20.05 1.27
C VAL A 59 6.64 -19.01 0.83
N ILE A 60 6.73 -17.88 1.54
CA ILE A 60 7.73 -16.83 1.28
C ILE A 60 9.14 -17.41 1.40
N ASP A 61 9.41 -18.18 2.44
CA ASP A 61 10.71 -18.79 2.68
C ASP A 61 11.08 -19.82 1.62
N ASN A 62 10.13 -20.67 1.21
CA ASN A 62 10.35 -21.65 0.15
C ASN A 62 10.67 -20.98 -1.19
N VAL A 63 9.94 -19.91 -1.55
CA VAL A 63 10.22 -19.13 -2.77
C VAL A 63 11.60 -18.49 -2.68
N ARG A 64 11.92 -17.84 -1.56
CA ARG A 64 13.23 -17.21 -1.35
C ARG A 64 14.38 -18.22 -1.43
N ALA A 65 14.23 -19.39 -0.80
CA ALA A 65 15.20 -20.47 -0.83
C ALA A 65 15.40 -21.00 -2.26
N SER A 66 14.31 -21.21 -3.02
CA SER A 66 14.35 -21.67 -4.40
C SER A 66 15.05 -20.68 -5.33
N VAL A 67 14.69 -19.40 -5.24
CA VAL A 67 15.34 -18.32 -6.01
C VAL A 67 16.82 -18.23 -5.67
N LYS A 68 17.17 -18.26 -4.38
CA LYS A 68 18.56 -18.27 -3.93
C LYS A 68 19.32 -19.47 -4.48
N HIS A 69 18.74 -20.66 -4.43
CA HIS A 69 19.35 -21.87 -4.95
C HIS A 69 19.70 -21.71 -6.44
N ILE A 70 18.74 -21.27 -7.26
CA ILE A 70 18.92 -21.09 -8.71
C ILE A 70 19.97 -20.01 -9.00
N THR A 71 19.85 -18.85 -8.36
CA THR A 71 20.67 -17.66 -8.70
C THR A 71 22.12 -17.75 -8.19
N THR A 72 22.41 -18.57 -7.17
CA THR A 72 23.76 -18.69 -6.60
C THR A 72 24.78 -19.31 -7.56
N SER A 73 24.36 -20.04 -8.60
CA SER A 73 25.28 -20.66 -9.57
C SER A 73 24.88 -20.32 -11.00
N THR A 74 25.83 -19.83 -11.79
CA THR A 74 25.63 -19.54 -13.21
C THR A 74 25.12 -20.76 -13.96
N MET A 75 25.61 -21.96 -13.65
CA MET A 75 25.16 -23.19 -14.30
C MET A 75 23.69 -23.49 -14.02
N ARG A 76 23.25 -23.37 -12.75
CA ARG A 76 21.84 -23.60 -12.39
C ARG A 76 20.93 -22.53 -12.99
N LEU A 77 21.38 -21.29 -13.03
CA LEU A 77 20.64 -20.20 -13.67
C LEU A 77 20.47 -20.44 -15.18
N THR A 78 21.52 -20.88 -15.88
CA THR A 78 21.44 -21.24 -17.30
C THR A 78 20.50 -22.42 -17.54
N MET A 79 20.63 -23.50 -16.77
CA MET A 79 19.72 -24.65 -16.85
C MET A 79 18.26 -24.24 -16.64
N PHE A 80 17.98 -23.41 -15.63
CA PHE A 80 16.64 -22.90 -15.38
C PHE A 80 16.12 -22.06 -16.56
N SER A 81 16.95 -21.19 -17.14
CA SER A 81 16.60 -20.39 -18.32
C SER A 81 16.25 -21.26 -19.53
N ASP A 82 16.99 -22.35 -19.74
CA ASP A 82 16.72 -23.27 -20.85
C ASP A 82 15.41 -24.04 -20.64
N ILE A 83 15.10 -24.46 -19.41
CA ILE A 83 13.81 -25.06 -19.05
C ILE A 83 12.66 -24.09 -19.29
N VAL A 84 12.80 -22.83 -18.86
CA VAL A 84 11.79 -21.77 -19.07
C VAL A 84 11.48 -21.60 -20.57
N LYS A 85 12.51 -21.60 -21.43
CA LYS A 85 12.34 -21.53 -22.89
C LYS A 85 11.66 -22.78 -23.45
N GLN A 86 12.07 -23.98 -23.02
CA GLN A 86 11.49 -25.24 -23.48
C GLN A 86 10.00 -25.33 -23.13
N LEU A 87 9.63 -24.89 -21.93
CA LEU A 87 8.24 -24.85 -21.45
C LEU A 87 7.45 -23.66 -21.99
N GLN A 88 8.07 -22.79 -22.79
CA GLN A 88 7.47 -21.56 -23.33
C GLN A 88 6.81 -20.69 -22.25
N LEU A 89 7.41 -20.68 -21.05
CA LEU A 89 6.86 -19.93 -19.93
C LEU A 89 7.01 -18.42 -20.22
N PRO A 90 5.97 -17.62 -19.91
CA PRO A 90 6.02 -16.20 -20.14
C PRO A 90 7.12 -15.57 -19.29
N ASN A 91 8.03 -14.84 -19.95
CA ASN A 91 9.00 -13.98 -19.28
C ASN A 91 8.34 -12.66 -18.86
N LYS A 92 7.34 -12.80 -17.99
CA LYS A 92 6.54 -11.71 -17.42
C LYS A 92 6.89 -11.57 -15.95
N SER A 93 6.81 -10.35 -15.44
CA SER A 93 6.87 -10.13 -14.00
C SER A 93 5.65 -10.78 -13.31
N LEU A 94 5.81 -11.16 -12.05
CA LEU A 94 4.66 -11.66 -11.25
C LEU A 94 3.49 -10.68 -11.23
N TYR A 95 3.77 -9.37 -11.28
CA TYR A 95 2.76 -8.33 -11.35
C TYR A 95 1.95 -8.39 -12.66
N GLU A 96 2.61 -8.61 -13.80
CA GLU A 96 1.93 -8.74 -15.08
C GLU A 96 1.07 -9.99 -15.14
N LEU A 97 1.56 -11.12 -14.64
CA LEU A 97 0.78 -12.37 -14.55
C LEU A 97 -0.41 -12.24 -13.59
N TYR A 98 -0.23 -11.61 -12.44
CA TYR A 98 -1.31 -11.36 -11.49
C TYR A 98 -2.37 -10.45 -12.10
N LYS A 99 -1.95 -9.36 -12.75
CA LYS A 99 -2.88 -8.42 -13.38
C LYS A 99 -3.71 -9.10 -14.46
N GLU A 100 -3.09 -9.90 -15.32
CA GLU A 100 -3.77 -10.71 -16.35
C GLU A 100 -4.82 -11.63 -15.72
N HIS A 101 -4.47 -12.35 -14.64
CA HIS A 101 -5.40 -13.22 -13.94
C HIS A 101 -6.57 -12.44 -13.29
N VAL A 102 -6.31 -11.26 -12.71
CA VAL A 102 -7.37 -10.43 -12.13
C VAL A 102 -8.30 -9.88 -13.20
N ASP A 103 -7.76 -9.41 -14.33
CA ASP A 103 -8.53 -8.87 -15.45
C ASP A 103 -9.40 -9.99 -16.08
N GLU A 104 -8.88 -11.20 -16.25
CA GLU A 104 -9.62 -12.39 -16.71
C GLU A 104 -10.83 -12.69 -15.80
N ASN A 105 -10.62 -12.72 -14.49
CA ASN A 105 -11.69 -13.02 -13.52
C ASN A 105 -12.68 -11.86 -13.30
N ALA A 106 -12.29 -10.61 -13.57
CA ALA A 106 -13.18 -9.45 -13.45
C ALA A 106 -14.28 -9.44 -14.53
N THR A 107 -14.00 -9.98 -15.72
CA THR A 107 -14.98 -10.04 -16.82
C THR A 107 -16.14 -11.02 -16.57
N ALA A 108 -16.01 -11.94 -15.62
CA ALA A 108 -17.05 -12.91 -15.27
C ALA A 108 -18.23 -12.32 -14.48
N ASN A 109 -18.12 -11.10 -13.95
CA ASN A 109 -19.13 -10.49 -13.05
C ASN A 109 -19.79 -9.19 -13.59
N VAL A 110 -19.72 -8.87 -14.88
CA VAL A 110 -20.48 -7.74 -15.43
C VAL A 110 -21.92 -8.17 -15.73
N GLY A 111 -22.81 -7.95 -14.76
CA GLY A 111 -24.25 -7.96 -14.96
C GLY A 111 -24.66 -6.90 -15.99
N THR A 112 -25.51 -7.32 -16.93
CA THR A 112 -26.17 -6.46 -17.90
C THR A 112 -27.11 -5.48 -17.19
N SER A 113 -26.80 -4.18 -17.22
CA SER A 113 -27.78 -3.13 -16.92
C SER A 113 -27.62 -1.99 -17.92
N MET A 114 -28.68 -1.77 -18.69
CA MET A 114 -28.88 -0.64 -19.60
C MET A 114 -29.24 0.61 -18.78
N GLU A 115 -28.60 1.75 -19.04
CA GLU A 115 -29.14 3.06 -18.67
C GLU A 115 -28.97 4.05 -19.83
N ASN A 116 -30.05 4.81 -20.06
CA ASN A 116 -30.29 5.72 -21.18
C ASN A 116 -29.75 7.12 -20.88
N ASP A 117 -29.09 7.77 -21.85
CA ASP A 117 -28.70 9.17 -21.76
C ASP A 117 -29.66 10.09 -22.54
N VAL A 118 -30.24 11.06 -21.83
CA VAL A 118 -30.98 12.20 -22.40
C VAL A 118 -30.03 13.39 -22.55
N HIS A 119 -30.18 14.04 -23.71
CA HIS A 119 -29.39 15.12 -24.27
C HIS A 119 -29.83 16.50 -23.77
N GLU A 120 -28.90 17.39 -23.39
CA GLU A 120 -29.09 18.84 -23.57
C GLU A 120 -27.76 19.61 -23.69
N SER A 121 -27.82 20.71 -24.44
CA SER A 121 -26.77 21.33 -25.24
C SER A 121 -26.41 22.76 -24.82
N GLY A 122 -25.17 23.18 -25.11
CA GLY A 122 -24.76 24.57 -25.39
C GLY A 122 -24.06 25.31 -24.23
N VAL A 123 -23.08 26.21 -24.38
CA VAL A 123 -22.39 26.85 -25.54
C VAL A 123 -20.99 27.32 -25.05
N SER A 124 -20.09 27.48 -26.02
CA SER A 124 -18.64 27.74 -26.07
C SER A 124 -18.06 29.08 -25.59
N ASN A 125 -16.77 29.07 -25.18
CA ASN A 125 -15.74 30.06 -25.62
C ASN A 125 -14.30 29.50 -25.51
N ALA A 126 -13.48 29.72 -26.56
CA ALA A 126 -12.09 29.27 -26.77
C ALA A 126 -11.04 30.26 -26.15
N SER A 127 -9.73 30.01 -25.97
CA SER A 127 -8.70 29.44 -26.87
C SER A 127 -7.33 29.22 -26.18
N THR A 128 -6.66 28.15 -26.62
CA THR A 128 -5.21 27.96 -26.90
C THR A 128 -4.15 28.10 -25.80
N THR A 129 -3.49 26.98 -25.42
CA THR A 129 -2.05 26.77 -25.72
C THR A 129 -1.69 25.29 -25.76
N SER A 130 -0.81 24.98 -26.71
CA SER A 130 -0.29 23.67 -27.11
C SER A 130 0.77 23.15 -26.14
N ARG A 131 0.73 21.86 -25.80
CA ARG A 131 1.82 20.88 -26.05
C ARG A 131 1.50 19.51 -25.47
N ILE A 132 1.63 18.53 -26.35
CA ILE A 132 1.65 17.09 -26.07
C ILE A 132 2.75 16.77 -25.05
N GLY A 133 2.41 16.01 -24.00
CA GLY A 133 3.39 15.53 -23.03
C GLY A 133 2.74 14.53 -22.07
N LYS A 134 2.89 13.24 -22.38
CA LYS A 134 2.49 12.10 -21.55
C LYS A 134 2.78 12.38 -20.07
N ARG A 135 1.80 12.24 -19.17
CA ARG A 135 2.07 12.27 -17.72
C ARG A 135 3.16 11.23 -17.43
N LYS A 136 4.37 11.72 -17.15
CA LYS A 136 5.49 10.88 -16.74
C LYS A 136 5.08 10.24 -15.42
N VAL A 137 4.84 8.94 -15.45
CA VAL A 137 4.58 8.15 -14.25
C VAL A 137 5.75 8.38 -13.32
N MET A 138 5.48 8.94 -12.14
CA MET A 138 6.50 9.14 -11.14
C MET A 138 7.04 7.79 -10.70
N THR A 139 8.36 7.64 -10.70
CA THR A 139 8.99 6.42 -10.22
C THR A 139 8.75 6.27 -8.72
N GLY A 140 8.76 5.03 -8.23
CA GLY A 140 8.52 4.74 -6.81
C GLY A 140 9.43 5.55 -5.88
N ARG A 141 10.68 5.77 -6.29
CA ARG A 141 11.65 6.62 -5.58
C ARG A 141 11.22 8.09 -5.50
N SER A 142 10.67 8.66 -6.57
CA SER A 142 10.19 10.05 -6.57
C SER A 142 8.88 10.25 -5.79
N LYS A 143 8.04 9.22 -5.65
CA LYS A 143 6.87 9.28 -4.75
C LYS A 143 7.28 9.19 -3.28
N ALA A 144 8.24 8.32 -2.95
CA ALA A 144 8.77 8.19 -1.59
C ALA A 144 9.54 9.45 -1.14
N GLU A 145 10.40 10.01 -1.98
CA GLU A 145 11.12 11.27 -1.67
C GLU A 145 10.19 12.49 -1.57
N ARG A 146 9.03 12.47 -2.25
CA ARG A 146 8.00 13.51 -2.09
C ARG A 146 7.25 13.36 -0.77
N TYR A 147 6.94 12.13 -0.37
CA TYR A 147 6.27 11.84 0.88
C TYR A 147 7.16 12.20 2.09
N ILE A 148 8.45 11.88 2.05
CA ILE A 148 9.39 12.23 3.13
C ILE A 148 9.53 13.75 3.27
N ARG A 149 9.73 14.48 2.16
CA ARG A 149 9.83 15.95 2.21
C ARG A 149 8.56 16.66 2.68
N SER A 150 7.36 16.11 2.44
CA SER A 150 6.12 16.73 2.93
C SER A 150 5.87 16.49 4.42
N VAL A 151 6.58 15.52 5.01
CA VAL A 151 6.50 15.18 6.44
C VAL A 151 7.58 15.92 7.24
N ASP A 152 8.70 16.31 6.60
CA ASP A 152 9.83 17.01 7.23
C ASP A 152 9.76 18.55 7.22
N THR A 153 8.87 19.17 6.44
CA THR A 153 8.68 20.63 6.52
C THR A 153 7.72 21.01 7.64
N VAL A 154 8.24 20.97 8.87
CA VAL A 154 7.80 21.82 9.98
C VAL A 154 8.97 22.75 10.26
N ASP A 155 8.74 24.07 10.32
CA ASP A 155 9.53 24.96 11.18
C ASP A 155 8.73 26.24 11.50
N ASN A 156 8.51 26.39 12.82
CA ASN A 156 8.00 27.51 13.62
C ASN A 156 6.53 27.93 13.52
#